data_AF-A0ABD2PZH5-F1
#
_entry.id   AF-A0ABD2PZH5-F1
#
_cell.length_a   1.000
_cell.length_b   1.000
_cell.length_c   1.000
_cell.angle_alpha   90.00
_cell.angle_beta   90.00
_cell.angle_gamma   90.00
#
_symmetry.space_group_name_H-M   'P 1'
#
loop_
_entity.id
_entity.type
_entity.pdbx_description
1 polymer ?
#
loop_
_entity_poly.entity_id
_entity_poly.type
_entity_poly.pdbx_seq_one_letter_code
_entity_poly.pdbx_strand_id
1 'polypeptide(L)'
;MQTFAFLNEYRKLRGECQEVYYNLGRACQHLSLHGHAINFYKKALSMPVTGNTSEESQVLDLTYEIGYNLYQLYLSIGAKPMAYLTLQKYLVI
;
A
#
# COMPACT_ATOMS: atom_id res chain seq x y z
N MET A 1 16.80 8.66 -7.48
CA MET A 1 16.16 8.63 -8.81
C MET A 1 16.06 7.23 -9.41
N GLN A 2 17.09 6.36 -9.33
CA GLN A 2 17.06 4.99 -9.89
C GLN A 2 15.89 4.13 -9.38
N THR A 3 15.52 4.22 -8.09
CA THR A 3 14.40 3.48 -7.51
C THR A 3 13.06 3.72 -8.23
N PHE A 4 12.77 4.95 -8.64
CA PHE A 4 11.55 5.26 -9.38
C PHE A 4 11.58 4.75 -10.81
N ALA A 5 12.76 4.71 -11.44
CA ALA A 5 12.91 4.08 -12.76
C ALA A 5 12.60 2.58 -12.67
N PHE A 6 13.15 1.87 -11.68
CA PHE A 6 12.84 0.47 -11.43
C PHE A 6 11.37 0.23 -11.12
N LEU A 7 10.75 1.05 -10.27
CA LEU A 7 9.33 0.90 -9.94
C LEU A 7 8.42 1.19 -11.13
N ASN A 8 8.79 2.11 -12.02
CA ASN A 8 8.03 2.39 -13.22
C ASN A 8 8.14 1.26 -14.25
N GLU A 9 9.34 0.71 -14.47
CA GLU A 9 9.49 -0.47 -15.33
C GLU A 9 8.81 -1.70 -14.73
N TYR A 10 8.92 -1.90 -13.41
CA TYR A 10 8.19 -2.95 -12.69
C TYR A 10 6.68 -2.84 -12.90
N ARG A 11 6.10 -1.64 -12.75
CA ARG A 11 4.68 -1.39 -13.02
C ARG A 11 4.29 -1.73 -14.46
N LYS A 12 5.12 -1.38 -15.45
CA LYS A 12 4.84 -1.71 -16.86
C LYS A 12 4.81 -3.22 -17.09
N LEU A 13 5.74 -3.96 -16.49
CA LEU A 13 5.86 -5.41 -16.66
C LEU A 13 4.78 -6.17 -15.89
N ARG A 14 4.48 -5.76 -14.65
CA ARG A 14 3.52 -6.43 -13.77
C ARG A 14 2.06 -6.06 -14.08
N GLY A 15 1.84 -4.87 -14.65
CA GLY A 15 0.52 -4.27 -14.80
C GLY A 15 0.07 -3.57 -13.51
N GLU A 16 -1.16 -3.05 -13.52
CA GLU A 16 -1.72 -2.38 -12.35
C GLU A 16 -2.37 -3.39 -11.39
N CYS A 17 -1.77 -3.60 -10.22
CA CYS A 17 -2.31 -4.47 -9.18
C CYS A 17 -2.03 -3.92 -7.77
N GLN A 18 -2.62 -4.57 -6.76
CA GLN A 18 -2.47 -4.21 -5.34
C GLN A 18 -0.99 -4.11 -4.94
N GLU A 19 -0.17 -5.10 -5.31
CA GLU A 19 1.25 -5.18 -4.99
C GLU A 19 2.06 -3.99 -5.55
N VAL A 20 1.80 -3.61 -6.80
CA VAL A 20 2.51 -2.52 -7.47
C VAL A 20 2.24 -1.19 -6.78
N TYR A 21 0.99 -0.91 -6.45
CA TYR A 21 0.63 0.32 -5.76
C TYR A 21 1.09 0.33 -4.29
N TYR A 22 1.09 -0.82 -3.62
CA TYR A 22 1.71 -0.97 -2.30
C TYR A 22 3.20 -0.62 -2.32
N ASN A 23 3.95 -1.16 -3.28
CA ASN A 23 5.39 -0.93 -3.40
C ASN A 23 5.72 0.54 -3.74
N LEU A 24 4.93 1.19 -4.60
CA LEU A 24 5.02 2.62 -4.86
C LEU A 24 4.75 3.44 -3.59
N GLY A 25 3.72 3.07 -2.82
CA GLY A 25 3.40 3.68 -1.54
C GLY A 25 4.56 3.59 -0.55
N ARG A 26 5.16 2.41 -0.40
CA ARG A 26 6.33 2.21 0.46
C ARG A 26 7.53 3.05 0.04
N ALA A 27 7.83 3.09 -1.26
CA ALA A 27 8.93 3.87 -1.78
C ALA A 27 8.74 5.37 -1.49
N CYS A 28 7.53 5.90 -1.71
CA CYS A 28 7.19 7.27 -1.34
C CYS A 28 7.29 7.50 0.17
N GLN A 29 6.85 6.56 1.00
CA GLN A 29 6.92 6.67 2.46
C GLN A 29 8.39 6.76 2.95
N HIS A 30 9.28 5.91 2.44
CA HIS A 30 10.72 5.95 2.79
C HIS A 30 11.41 7.24 2.34
N LEU A 31 10.87 7.92 1.32
CA LEU A 31 11.37 9.20 0.84
C LEU A 31 10.65 10.40 1.47
N SER A 32 9.84 10.17 2.50
CA SER A 32 9.02 11.19 3.18
C SER A 32 8.05 11.95 2.26
N LEU A 33 7.69 11.35 1.12
CA LEU A 33 6.66 11.86 0.20
C LEU A 33 5.27 11.44 0.69
N HIS A 34 4.92 11.82 1.91
CA HIS A 34 3.78 11.26 2.66
C HIS A 34 2.44 11.35 1.92
N GLY A 35 2.14 12.48 1.24
CA GLY A 35 0.91 12.63 0.47
C GLY A 35 0.80 11.62 -0.68
N HIS A 36 1.90 11.37 -1.38
CA HIS A 36 1.96 10.37 -2.46
C HIS A 36 1.85 8.94 -1.91
N ALA A 37 2.52 8.66 -0.78
CA ALA A 37 2.42 7.37 -0.11
C ALA A 37 0.97 7.05 0.28
N ILE A 38 0.26 8.01 0.88
CA ILE A 38 -1.17 7.87 1.23
C ILE A 38 -2.01 7.57 -0.02
N ASN A 39 -1.81 8.31 -1.11
CA ASN A 39 -2.57 8.11 -2.34
C ASN A 39 -2.34 6.72 -2.93
N PHE A 40 -1.09 6.26 -2.95
CA PHE A 40 -0.75 4.93 -3.46
C PHE A 40 -1.27 3.81 -2.57
N TYR A 41 -1.21 3.93 -1.24
CA TYR A 41 -1.81 2.94 -0.34
C TYR A 41 -3.33 2.87 -0.48
N LYS A 42 -4.02 4.02 -0.60
CA LYS A 42 -5.46 4.04 -0.87
C LYS A 42 -5.80 3.39 -2.21
N LYS A 43 -4.99 3.66 -3.24
CA LYS A 43 -5.15 3.01 -4.55
C LYS A 43 -4.95 1.49 -4.42
N ALA A 44 -3.92 1.04 -3.73
CA ALA A 44 -3.65 -0.38 -3.48
C ALA A 44 -4.84 -1.07 -2.77
N LEU A 45 -5.39 -0.46 -1.72
CA LEU A 45 -6.58 -0.96 -0.99
C LEU A 45 -7.86 -0.97 -1.83
N SER A 46 -7.90 -0.26 -2.96
CA SER A 46 -9.05 -0.27 -3.89
C SER A 46 -8.90 -1.30 -5.01
N MET A 47 -7.72 -1.90 -5.16
CA MET A 47 -7.49 -2.93 -6.17
C MET A 47 -8.07 -4.27 -5.72
N PRO A 48 -8.52 -5.12 -6.66
CA PRO A 48 -8.81 -6.50 -6.32
C PRO A 48 -7.56 -7.21 -5.81
N VAL A 49 -7.76 -8.15 -4.89
CA VAL A 49 -6.71 -9.06 -4.43
C VAL A 49 -6.16 -9.83 -5.63
N THR A 50 -4.84 -9.98 -5.67
CA THR A 50 -4.16 -10.64 -6.79
C THR A 50 -4.13 -12.15 -6.56
N GLY A 51 -4.44 -12.95 -7.58
CA GLY A 51 -4.37 -14.42 -7.51
C GLY A 51 -5.36 -15.06 -8.47
N ASN A 52 -5.01 -16.19 -9.08
CA ASN A 52 -5.93 -16.91 -9.97
C ASN A 52 -6.78 -17.91 -9.20
N THR A 53 -6.30 -18.34 -8.03
CA THR A 53 -7.00 -19.25 -7.13
C THR A 53 -7.30 -18.54 -5.80
N SER A 54 -8.22 -19.13 -5.01
CA SER A 54 -8.54 -18.62 -3.68
C SER A 54 -7.34 -18.70 -2.73
N GLU A 55 -6.52 -19.75 -2.84
CA GLU A 55 -5.31 -19.94 -2.04
C GLU A 55 -4.24 -18.90 -2.38
N GLU A 56 -4.00 -18.68 -3.68
CA GLU A 56 -3.07 -17.64 -4.14
C GLU A 56 -3.53 -16.26 -3.67
N SER A 57 -4.84 -15.98 -3.81
CA SER A 57 -5.42 -14.70 -3.37
C SER A 57 -5.22 -14.45 -1.88
N GLN A 58 -5.40 -15.47 -1.03
CA GLN A 58 -5.18 -15.34 0.41
C GLN A 58 -3.72 -15.05 0.76
N VAL A 59 -2.77 -15.66 0.05
CA VAL A 59 -1.33 -15.46 0.30
C VAL A 59 -0.84 -14.11 -0.24
N LEU A 60 -1.44 -13.63 -1.32
CA LEU A 60 -1.04 -12.40 -2.01
C LEU A 60 -1.86 -11.17 -1.60
N ASP A 61 -2.85 -11.32 -0.72
CA ASP A 61 -3.62 -10.20 -0.20
C ASP A 61 -2.75 -9.35 0.74
N LEU A 62 -2.41 -8.15 0.29
CA LEU A 62 -1.60 -7.20 1.05
C LEU A 62 -2.44 -6.21 1.86
N THR A 63 -3.76 -6.42 2.00
CA THR A 63 -4.66 -5.48 2.66
C THR A 63 -4.21 -5.16 4.09
N TYR A 64 -3.76 -6.17 4.83
CA TYR A 64 -3.29 -6.00 6.20
C TYR A 64 -1.99 -5.17 6.25
N GLU A 65 -1.01 -5.49 5.42
CA GLU A 65 0.28 -4.82 5.33
C GLU A 65 0.13 -3.36 4.89
N ILE A 66 -0.75 -3.12 3.90
CA ILE A 66 -1.07 -1.77 3.45
C ILE A 66 -1.74 -0.99 4.60
N GLY A 67 -2.71 -1.60 5.29
CA GLY A 67 -3.38 -1.00 6.44
C GLY A 67 -2.39 -0.64 7.56
N TYR A 68 -1.45 -1.54 7.87
CA TYR A 68 -0.43 -1.31 8.88
C TYR A 68 0.50 -0.16 8.51
N ASN A 69 1.01 -0.14 7.28
CA ASN A 69 1.90 0.95 6.85
C ASN A 69 1.18 2.30 6.78
N LEU A 70 -0.09 2.31 6.37
CA LEU A 70 -0.92 3.51 6.34
C LEU A 70 -1.21 4.02 7.77
N TYR A 71 -1.48 3.12 8.72
CA TYR A 71 -1.62 3.43 10.13
C TYR A 71 -0.35 4.10 10.68
N GLN A 72 0.82 3.48 10.47
CA GLN A 72 2.11 4.00 10.93
C GLN A 72 2.41 5.37 10.30
N LEU A 73 2.13 5.54 9.01
CA LEU A 73 2.29 6.81 8.31
C LEU A 73 1.38 7.91 8.89
N TYR A 74 0.12 7.59 9.20
CA TYR A 74 -0.78 8.56 9.81
C TYR A 74 -0.33 8.95 11.22
N LEU A 75 0.21 8.02 12.02
CA LEU A 75 0.82 8.35 13.30
C LEU A 75 2.02 9.27 13.13
N SER A 76 2.92 8.98 12.19
CA SER A 76 4.17 9.73 12.02
C SER A 76 3.93 11.19 11.62
N ILE A 77 2.86 11.47 10.88
CA ILE A 77 2.48 12.84 10.48
C ILE A 77 1.48 13.50 11.45
N GLY A 78 1.16 12.85 12.58
CA GLY A 78 0.25 13.39 13.60
C GLY A 78 -1.24 13.31 13.26
N ALA A 79 -1.63 12.62 12.18
CA ALA A 79 -3.02 12.44 11.75
C ALA A 79 -3.74 11.34 12.56
N LYS A 80 -3.77 11.48 13.89
CA LYS A 80 -4.31 10.47 14.83
C LYS A 80 -5.73 9.97 14.50
N PRO A 81 -6.70 10.82 14.10
CA PRO A 81 -8.03 10.32 13.73
C PRO A 81 -8.00 9.34 12.55
N MET A 82 -7.16 9.63 11.54
CA MET A 82 -7.01 8.73 10.38
C MET A 82 -6.29 7.44 10.75
N ALA A 83 -5.30 7.51 11.64
CA ALA A 83 -4.65 6.31 12.17
C ALA A 83 -5.68 5.41 12.87
N TYR A 84 -6.50 5.97 13.76
CA TYR A 84 -7.53 5.21 14.47
C TYR A 84 -8.54 4.55 13.51
N LEU A 85 -9.05 5.28 12.52
CA LEU A 85 -9.96 4.72 11.51
C LEU A 85 -9.30 3.59 10.70
N THR A 86 -8.02 3.75 10.37
CA THR A 86 -7.25 2.73 9.63
C THR A 86 -7.07 1.47 10.47
N LEU A 87 -6.73 1.61 11.75
CA LEU A 87 -6.62 0.51 12.70
C LEU A 87 -7.93 -0.27 12.79
N GLN A 88 -9.04 0.43 13.03
CA GLN A 88 -10.36 -0.21 13.15
C GLN A 88 -10.80 -0.94 11.88
N LYS A 89 -10.44 -0.41 10.71
CA LYS A 89 -10.91 -0.96 9.43
C LYS A 89 -10.10 -2.16 8.95
N TYR A 90 -8.78 -2.17 9.17
CA TYR A 90 -7.89 -3.11 8.51
C TYR A 90 -7.07 -3.99 9.46
N LEU A 91 -7.01 -3.67 10.75
CA LEU A 91 -6.08 -4.30 11.70
C LEU A 91 -6.77 -4.94 12.91
N VAL A 92 -8.10 -5.10 12.86
CA VAL A 92 -8.88 -5.83 13.88
C VAL A 92 -9.09 -7.26 13.38
N ILE A 93 -8.79 -8.25 14.23
CA ILE A 93 -8.95 -9.69 13.99
C ILE A 93 -10.20 -10.18 14.69
#